data_AF-A0A0F9IIZ0-F1
#
_entry.id   AF-A0A0F9IIZ0-F1
#
_cell.length_a   1.000
_cell.length_b   1.000
_cell.length_c   1.000
_cell.angle_alpha   90.00
_cell.angle_beta   90.00
_cell.angle_gamma   90.00
#
_symmetry.space_group_name_H-M   'P 1'
#
loop_
_entity.id
_entity.type
_entity.pdbx_description
1 polymer ?
#
loop_
_entity_poly.entity_id
_entity_poly.type
_entity_poly.pdbx_seq_one_letter_code
_entity_poly.pdbx_strand_id
1 'polypeptide(L)'
;MSYEGYQEKLCSNGHLSHSSDIYGDFIESESPLVCSFCKAPFVFSHEVDETNGVLFDDNDNELPHTIPFPFKEIGFDDIWKEDHYGNKYAVKILKYEIPSGDKQQ
;
A
#
# COMPACT_ATOMS: atom_id res chain seq x y z
N MET A 1 11.64 -23.38 -2.25
CA MET A 1 11.58 -22.02 -2.79
C MET A 1 11.25 -21.11 -1.63
N SER A 2 11.98 -20.01 -1.44
CA SER A 2 11.67 -18.97 -0.45
C SER A 2 10.59 -18.04 -1.00
N TYR A 3 9.70 -17.57 -0.14
CA TYR A 3 8.73 -16.54 -0.49
C TYR A 3 9.47 -15.21 -0.73
N GLU A 4 9.17 -14.52 -1.81
CA GLU A 4 9.66 -13.18 -2.11
C GLU A 4 8.45 -12.28 -2.27
N GLY A 5 8.38 -11.20 -1.49
CA GLY A 5 7.22 -10.32 -1.51
C GLY A 5 7.45 -9.05 -0.70
N TYR A 6 6.50 -8.13 -0.83
CA TYR A 6 6.52 -6.85 -0.12
C TYR A 6 5.13 -6.49 0.38
N GLN A 7 5.05 -5.68 1.43
CA GLN A 7 3.76 -5.24 1.95
C GLN A 7 3.39 -3.86 1.42
N GLU A 8 2.22 -3.75 0.80
CA GLU A 8 1.64 -2.46 0.41
C GLU A 8 0.64 -1.97 1.46
N LYS A 9 0.69 -0.67 1.77
CA LYS A 9 -0.17 -0.02 2.77
C LYS A 9 -0.95 1.13 2.12
N LEU A 10 -2.24 1.23 2.42
CA LEU A 10 -3.14 2.30 1.98
C LEU A 10 -3.69 3.08 3.18
N CYS A 11 -3.54 4.40 3.13
CA CYS A 11 -4.04 5.28 4.18
C CYS A 11 -5.56 5.48 4.08
N SER A 12 -6.18 6.04 5.13
CA SER A 12 -7.63 6.34 5.12
C SER A 12 -8.08 7.26 3.98
N ASN A 13 -7.14 7.97 3.33
CA ASN A 13 -7.39 8.82 2.18
C ASN A 13 -7.09 8.12 0.84
N GLY A 14 -6.70 6.85 0.82
CA GLY A 14 -6.40 6.10 -0.41
C GLY A 14 -5.04 6.41 -1.04
N HIS A 15 -4.11 7.05 -0.32
CA HIS A 15 -2.72 7.18 -0.79
C HIS A 15 -1.97 5.86 -0.55
N LEU A 16 -1.43 5.30 -1.64
CA LEU A 16 -0.57 4.13 -1.60
C LEU A 16 0.81 4.52 -1.07
N SER A 17 1.31 3.82 -0.07
CA SER A 17 2.70 3.93 0.39
C SER A 17 3.37 2.57 0.23
N HIS A 18 4.38 2.51 -0.64
CA HIS A 18 5.33 1.39 -0.70
C HIS A 18 6.35 1.55 0.43
N SER A 19 6.98 0.51 0.96
CA SER A 19 6.59 -0.86 1.29
C SER A 19 7.69 -1.29 2.25
N SER A 20 7.35 -2.07 3.26
CA SER A 20 8.33 -2.87 3.99
C SER A 20 8.57 -4.15 3.19
N ASP A 21 9.82 -4.60 3.16
CA ASP A 21 10.13 -5.99 2.79
C ASP A 21 9.29 -6.91 3.69
N ILE A 22 8.77 -8.03 3.15
CA ILE A 22 8.01 -9.02 3.93
C ILE A 22 8.81 -9.51 5.15
N TYR A 23 10.14 -9.47 5.07
CA TYR A 23 11.06 -9.81 6.16
C TYR A 23 11.52 -8.59 6.98
N GLY A 24 11.24 -7.38 6.50
CA GLY A 24 11.70 -6.11 7.07
C GLY A 24 10.87 -5.58 8.24
N ASP A 25 9.66 -6.10 8.46
CA ASP A 25 8.75 -5.61 9.51
C ASP A 25 8.99 -6.18 10.91
N PHE A 26 10.13 -6.84 11.16
CA PHE A 26 10.63 -7.11 12.52
C PHE A 26 11.29 -5.88 13.19
N ILE A 27 10.99 -4.66 12.71
CA ILE A 27 11.45 -3.45 13.39
C ILE A 27 10.42 -3.05 14.44
N GLU A 28 10.71 -3.49 15.66
CA GLU A 28 10.21 -3.04 16.96
C GLU A 28 10.18 -1.50 17.10
N SER A 29 9.29 -0.82 16.39
CA SER A 29 9.04 0.60 16.65
C SER A 29 7.57 0.84 16.92
N GLU A 30 7.29 1.20 18.17
CA GLU A 30 5.99 1.57 18.75
C GLU A 30 5.37 2.84 18.12
N SER A 31 5.76 3.19 16.89
CA SER A 31 5.24 4.37 16.19
C SER A 31 4.07 3.96 15.30
N PRO A 32 2.92 4.66 15.37
CA PRO A 32 1.82 4.37 14.46
C PRO A 32 2.29 4.56 13.01
N LEU A 33 2.17 3.52 12.20
CA LEU A 33 2.42 3.61 10.77
C LEU A 33 1.42 4.61 10.18
N VAL A 34 1.91 5.76 9.74
CA VAL A 34 1.11 6.83 9.14
C VAL A 34 1.56 7.11 7.71
N CYS A 35 0.64 7.56 6.89
CA CYS A 35 0.91 7.97 5.52
C CYS A 35 2.01 9.04 5.48
N SER A 36 3.06 8.82 4.69
CA SER A 36 4.15 9.79 4.53
C SER A 36 3.65 11.13 3.96
N PHE A 37 2.58 11.07 3.15
CA PHE A 37 1.98 12.17 2.42
C PHE A 37 0.99 13.00 3.25
N CYS A 38 -0.03 12.37 3.84
CA CYS A 38 -1.10 13.08 4.55
C CYS A 38 -1.15 12.85 6.06
N LYS A 39 -0.20 12.07 6.61
CA LYS A 39 -0.13 11.68 8.04
C LYS A 39 -1.36 10.95 8.59
N ALA A 40 -2.30 10.57 7.71
CA ALA A 40 -3.45 9.76 8.07
C ALA A 40 -3.02 8.32 8.40
N PRO A 41 -3.76 7.62 9.29
CA PRO A 41 -3.45 6.23 9.62
C PRO A 41 -3.62 5.32 8.39
N PHE A 42 -2.82 4.25 8.33
CA PHE A 42 -3.09 3.15 7.41
C PHE A 42 -4.33 2.38 7.87
N VAL A 43 -5.23 2.12 6.93
CA VAL A 43 -6.49 1.40 7.20
C VAL A 43 -6.58 0.10 6.42
N PHE A 44 -5.67 -0.10 5.48
CA PHE A 44 -5.62 -1.27 4.62
C PHE A 44 -4.16 -1.63 4.34
N SER A 45 -3.85 -2.93 4.40
CA SER A 45 -2.54 -3.48 4.05
C SER A 45 -2.71 -4.87 3.46
N HIS A 46 -1.89 -5.23 2.48
CA HIS A 46 -1.84 -6.58 1.96
C HIS A 46 -0.40 -6.93 1.55
N GLU A 47 -0.14 -8.23 1.49
CA GLU A 47 1.11 -8.78 1.01
C GLU A 47 1.02 -8.98 -0.50
N VAL A 48 2.05 -8.52 -1.21
CA VAL A 48 2.24 -8.75 -2.64
C VAL A 48 3.28 -9.86 -2.78
N ASP A 49 2.82 -11.03 -3.24
CA ASP A 49 3.69 -12.15 -3.57
C ASP A 49 4.32 -11.93 -4.95
N GLU A 50 5.64 -11.74 -4.97
CA GLU A 50 6.44 -11.63 -6.19
C GLU A 50 7.04 -12.98 -6.63
N THR A 51 6.90 -14.02 -5.81
CA THR A 51 7.56 -15.31 -5.99
C THR A 51 7.08 -16.03 -7.25
N ASN A 52 5.78 -15.94 -7.60
CA ASN A 52 5.19 -16.33 -8.88
C ASN A 52 3.77 -15.75 -8.97
N GLY A 53 3.40 -15.08 -10.08
CA GLY A 53 2.09 -14.42 -10.30
C GLY A 53 0.88 -15.36 -10.42
N VAL A 54 0.83 -16.43 -9.64
CA VAL A 54 -0.22 -17.43 -9.63
C VAL A 54 -1.29 -16.98 -8.64
N LEU A 55 -2.28 -16.24 -9.17
CA LEU A 55 -3.47 -15.78 -8.46
C LEU A 55 -4.47 -16.91 -8.17
N PHE A 56 -4.19 -18.12 -8.66
CA PHE A 56 -5.11 -19.26 -8.69
C PHE A 56 -4.47 -20.51 -8.09
N ASP A 57 -5.19 -21.27 -7.28
CA ASP A 57 -4.72 -22.58 -6.82
C ASP A 57 -4.59 -23.59 -7.99
N ASP A 58 -4.09 -24.79 -7.73
CA ASP A 58 -3.98 -25.87 -8.73
C ASP A 58 -5.34 -26.30 -9.32
N ASN A 59 -6.45 -25.79 -8.78
CA ASN A 59 -7.83 -26.03 -9.23
C ASN A 59 -8.48 -24.78 -9.86
N ASP A 60 -7.70 -23.75 -10.19
CA ASP A 60 -8.14 -22.50 -10.82
C ASP A 60 -9.02 -21.61 -9.92
N ASN A 61 -8.96 -21.77 -8.59
CA ASN A 61 -9.66 -20.90 -7.64
C ASN A 61 -8.79 -19.71 -7.24
N GLU A 62 -9.35 -18.50 -7.25
CA GLU A 62 -8.67 -17.31 -6.74
C GLU A 62 -8.21 -17.51 -5.29
N LEU A 63 -6.93 -17.28 -5.01
CA LEU A 63 -6.38 -17.38 -3.66
C LEU A 63 -6.99 -16.26 -2.79
N PRO A 64 -7.60 -16.59 -1.63
CA PRO A 64 -8.35 -15.63 -0.81
C PRO A 64 -7.48 -14.55 -0.17
N HIS A 65 -6.15 -14.68 -0.26
CA HIS A 65 -5.18 -13.78 0.33
C HIS A 65 -4.52 -12.84 -0.70
N THR A 66 -4.85 -13.00 -1.98
CA THR A 66 -4.29 -12.18 -3.07
C THR A 66 -5.36 -11.24 -3.61
N ILE A 67 -5.06 -9.95 -3.65
CA ILE A 67 -5.92 -8.96 -4.31
C ILE A 67 -5.40 -8.72 -5.71
N PRO A 68 -6.27 -8.73 -6.74
CA PRO A 68 -5.83 -8.48 -8.11
C PRO A 68 -5.27 -7.06 -8.25
N PHE A 69 -4.03 -6.98 -8.74
CA PHE A 69 -3.41 -5.74 -9.20
C PHE A 69 -3.77 -5.52 -10.68
N PRO A 70 -4.05 -4.29 -11.14
CA PRO A 70 -3.92 -3.02 -10.42
C PRO A 70 -5.13 -2.70 -9.53
N PHE A 71 -4.87 -1.98 -8.42
CA PHE A 71 -5.92 -1.33 -7.65
C PHE A 71 -6.75 -0.39 -8.53
N LYS A 72 -8.04 -0.25 -8.20
CA LYS A 72 -8.90 0.71 -8.87
C LYS A 72 -8.49 2.14 -8.51
N GLU A 73 -8.01 2.88 -9.50
CA GLU A 73 -7.70 4.30 -9.37
C GLU A 73 -8.97 5.13 -9.20
N ILE A 74 -8.98 6.06 -8.24
CA ILE A 74 -10.12 6.94 -7.95
C ILE A 74 -9.86 8.41 -8.26
N GLY A 75 -8.60 8.80 -8.44
CA GLY A 75 -8.25 10.18 -8.80
C GLY A 75 -6.88 10.61 -8.30
N PHE A 76 -6.67 11.93 -8.24
CA PHE A 76 -5.40 12.52 -7.79
C PHE A 76 -5.65 13.56 -6.70
N ASP A 77 -4.74 13.63 -5.74
CA ASP A 77 -4.63 14.74 -4.78
C ASP A 77 -3.43 15.61 -5.10
N ASP A 78 -3.58 16.92 -4.91
CA ASP A 78 -2.47 17.85 -4.91
C ASP A 78 -1.95 18.04 -3.48
N ILE A 79 -0.69 17.68 -3.24
CA ILE A 79 0.01 17.99 -1.99
C ILE A 79 1.00 19.11 -2.22
N TRP A 80 0.81 20.20 -1.48
CA TRP A 80 1.73 21.32 -1.46
C TRP A 80 2.99 20.98 -0.67
N LYS A 81 4.14 21.11 -1.31
CA LYS A 81 5.46 20.97 -0.71
C LYS A 81 6.24 22.27 -0.88
N GLU A 82 7.23 22.44 -0.02
CA GLU A 82 8.19 23.53 -0.08
C GLU A 82 9.58 22.92 -0.31
N ASP A 83 10.32 23.46 -1.27
CA ASP A 83 11.70 23.03 -1.51
C ASP A 83 12.67 23.67 -0.49
N HIS A 84 13.95 23.31 -0.57
CA HIS A 84 14.99 23.89 0.29
C HIS A 84 15.13 25.42 0.14
N TYR A 85 14.65 25.99 -0.96
CA TYR A 85 14.74 27.41 -1.29
C TYR A 85 13.46 28.19 -0.95
N GLY A 86 12.44 27.54 -0.36
CA GLY A 86 11.16 28.17 -0.01
C GLY A 86 10.14 28.22 -1.15
N ASN A 87 10.42 27.62 -2.31
CA ASN A 87 9.45 27.58 -3.41
C ASN A 87 8.37 26.55 -3.13
N LYS A 88 7.11 26.97 -3.27
CA LYS A 88 5.95 26.09 -3.11
C LYS A 88 5.58 25.45 -4.43
N TYR A 89 5.44 24.13 -4.44
CA TYR A 89 5.02 23.36 -5.60
C TYR A 89 4.00 22.30 -5.18
N ALA A 90 3.09 21.96 -6.09
CA ALA A 90 2.13 20.89 -5.89
C ALA A 90 2.68 19.58 -6.49
N VAL A 91 2.59 18.49 -5.74
CA VAL A 91 2.85 17.14 -6.21
C VAL A 91 1.53 16.42 -6.31
N LYS A 92 1.24 15.85 -7.50
CA LYS A 92 0.09 14.99 -7.72
C LYS A 92 0.34 13.61 -7.14
N ILE A 93 -0.57 13.14 -6.31
CA ILE A 93 -0.53 11.82 -5.69
C ILE A 93 -1.75 11.04 -6.17
N LEU A 94 -1.50 9.90 -6.83
CA LEU A 94 -2.54 8.98 -7.26
C LEU A 94 -3.24 8.37 -6.04
N LYS A 95 -4.56 8.33 -6.08
CA LYS A 95 -5.43 7.74 -5.07
C LYS A 95 -6.07 6.47 -5.62
N TYR A 96 -6.21 5.48 -4.75
CA TYR A 96 -6.86 4.21 -5.03
C TYR A 96 -8.09 4.00 -4.15
N GLU A 97 -9.05 3.24 -4.65
CA GLU A 97 -10.20 2.76 -3.89
C GLU A 97 -9.70 1.78 -2.81
N ILE A 98 -10.09 2.02 -1.56
CA ILE A 98 -9.81 1.10 -0.47
C ILE A 98 -10.71 -0.13 -0.67
N PRO A 99 -10.15 -1.34 -0.85
CA PRO A 99 -10.96 -2.54 -1.01
C PRO A 99 -11.88 -2.71 0.19
N SER A 100 -13.14 -3.08 -0.04
CA SER A 100 -14.11 -3.34 1.03
C SER A 100 -13.86 -4.67 1.77
N GLY A 101 -12.68 -5.27 1.60
CA GLY A 101 -12.28 -6.54 2.21
C GLY A 101 -12.05 -6.37 3.70
N ASP A 102 -12.57 -7.31 4.47
CA ASP A 102 -12.59 -7.33 5.93
C ASP A 102 -11.33 -6.73 6.56
N LYS A 103 -11.56 -5.79 7.49
CA LYS A 103 -10.55 -5.31 8.42
C LYS A 103 -9.97 -6.55 9.12
N GLN A 104 -8.79 -7.02 8.69
CA GLN A 104 -8.03 -7.97 9.48
C GLN A 104 -7.56 -7.20 10.72
N GLN A 105 -8.34 -7.36 11.80
CA GLN A 105 -8.00 -6.94 13.16
C GLN A 105 -6.92 -7.84 13.74
#